data_AF-A0A3N5TIY5-F1
#
_entry.id   AF-A0A3N5TIY5-F1
#
_cell.length_a   1.000
_cell.length_b   1.000
_cell.length_c   1.000
_cell.angle_alpha   90.00
_cell.angle_beta   90.00
_cell.angle_gamma   90.00
#
_symmetry.space_group_name_H-M   'P 1'
#
loop_
_entity.id
_entity.type
_entity.pdbx_description
1 polymer ?
#
loop_
_entity_poly.entity_id
_entity_poly.type
_entity_poly.pdbx_seq_one_letter_code
_entity_poly.pdbx_strand_id
1 'polypeptide(L)'
;MLKKSIWLNLVVALPLTFLFGCMDFGKVDQGRAVSFDKDKRTVTIIRDKKIDTQNPDYSYLPPLTYVLPTDPMESGPEPKAGGRIKLDTEKNQIVIFDPKTQNFKTIDFKVVAKKEGVDSGDPAIQGKSFPVIDKGKQTITIYSGRQKVLETISVPEEYLSLPPSTWDAGDEVRIYYKQEGKALRYMNISRTDIFKK
;
A
#
# COMPACT_ATOMS: atom_id res chain seq x y z
N MET A 1 -29.77 -27.23 -67.09
CA MET A 1 -28.34 -27.46 -66.78
C MET A 1 -27.66 -26.11 -66.65
N LEU A 2 -26.65 -26.02 -65.76
CA LEU A 2 -25.82 -24.86 -65.39
C LEU A 2 -26.53 -23.77 -64.56
N LYS A 3 -25.93 -23.19 -63.53
CA LYS A 3 -25.02 -23.62 -62.44
C LYS A 3 -24.81 -22.33 -61.62
N LYS A 4 -24.91 -22.44 -60.29
CA LYS A 4 -24.17 -21.69 -59.26
C LYS A 4 -23.45 -20.41 -59.71
N SER A 5 -23.87 -19.22 -59.25
CA SER A 5 -22.95 -18.14 -58.82
C SER A 5 -23.68 -16.88 -58.34
N ILE A 6 -24.44 -16.93 -57.23
CA ILE A 6 -24.91 -15.69 -56.55
C ILE A 6 -24.71 -15.81 -55.02
N TRP A 7 -23.74 -16.59 -54.57
CA TRP A 7 -23.44 -16.78 -53.13
C TRP A 7 -21.99 -16.45 -52.78
N LEU A 8 -21.33 -15.62 -53.59
CA LEU A 8 -19.93 -15.26 -53.41
C LEU A 8 -19.69 -13.74 -53.40
N ASN A 9 -20.60 -12.96 -52.83
CA ASN A 9 -20.37 -11.53 -52.59
C ASN A 9 -20.72 -11.08 -51.16
N LEU A 10 -21.00 -12.02 -50.24
CA LEU A 10 -21.30 -11.71 -48.83
C LEU A 10 -20.19 -12.12 -47.84
N VAL A 11 -18.98 -12.38 -48.33
CA VAL A 11 -17.83 -12.85 -47.50
C VAL A 11 -16.67 -11.85 -47.46
N VAL A 12 -16.73 -10.73 -48.19
CA VAL A 12 -15.62 -9.76 -48.25
C VAL A 12 -15.83 -8.54 -47.33
N ALA A 13 -16.89 -8.50 -46.53
CA ALA A 13 -17.20 -7.36 -45.64
C ALA A 13 -16.86 -7.59 -44.15
N LEU A 14 -16.11 -8.65 -43.79
CA LEU A 14 -15.61 -8.86 -42.42
C LEU A 14 -14.12 -9.22 -42.41
N PRO A 15 -13.23 -8.21 -42.46
CA PRO A 15 -12.15 -8.24 -41.47
C PRO A 15 -11.75 -6.85 -40.91
N LEU A 16 -12.54 -5.79 -41.10
CA LEU A 16 -12.20 -4.45 -40.59
C LEU A 16 -12.59 -4.19 -39.12
N THR A 17 -13.36 -5.07 -38.48
CA THR A 17 -13.74 -4.95 -37.07
C THR A 17 -12.72 -5.52 -36.09
N PHE A 18 -11.70 -6.25 -36.56
CA PHE A 18 -10.65 -6.81 -35.70
C PHE A 18 -9.50 -5.84 -35.39
N LEU A 19 -9.43 -4.68 -36.03
CA LEU A 19 -8.38 -3.68 -35.76
C LEU A 19 -8.66 -2.77 -34.55
N PHE A 20 -9.85 -2.88 -33.94
CA PHE A 20 -10.18 -2.16 -32.68
C PHE A 20 -10.00 -3.02 -31.42
N GLY A 21 -9.41 -4.22 -31.55
CA GLY A 21 -9.37 -5.25 -30.51
C GLY A 21 -8.15 -5.28 -29.58
N CYS A 22 -7.32 -4.23 -29.54
CA CYS A 22 -6.29 -4.08 -28.50
C CYS A 22 -6.52 -2.77 -27.76
N MET A 23 -7.61 -2.70 -26.99
CA MET A 23 -7.69 -1.70 -25.93
C MET A 23 -6.63 -2.09 -24.91
N ASP A 24 -5.51 -1.36 -24.89
CA ASP A 24 -4.45 -1.54 -23.90
C ASP A 24 -4.99 -1.11 -22.53
N PHE A 25 -5.62 -2.07 -21.84
CA PHE A 25 -6.17 -1.91 -20.51
C PHE A 25 -5.00 -1.70 -19.56
N GLY A 26 -4.98 -0.55 -18.89
CA GLY A 26 -3.98 -0.28 -17.86
C GLY A 26 -4.03 -1.31 -16.73
N LYS A 27 -2.91 -1.44 -16.04
CA LYS A 27 -2.72 -2.32 -14.89
C LYS A 27 -3.04 -1.59 -13.60
N VAL A 28 -3.27 -2.36 -12.54
CA VAL A 28 -3.53 -1.86 -11.20
C VAL A 28 -2.51 -2.44 -10.25
N ASP A 29 -1.87 -1.56 -9.48
CA ASP A 29 -1.10 -1.92 -8.30
C ASP A 29 -1.75 -1.37 -7.05
N GLN A 30 -1.67 -2.15 -5.99
CA GLN A 30 -2.11 -1.76 -4.66
C GLN A 30 -1.02 -2.13 -3.66
N GLY A 31 -0.85 -1.32 -2.63
CA GLY A 31 0.07 -1.66 -1.56
C GLY A 31 0.29 -0.54 -0.56
N ARG A 32 1.26 -0.79 0.31
CA ARG A 32 1.61 0.08 1.42
C ARG A 32 2.63 1.13 1.00
N ALA A 33 2.33 2.40 1.25
CA ALA A 33 3.27 3.50 0.99
C ALA A 33 4.41 3.50 2.03
N VAL A 34 5.64 3.32 1.55
CA VAL A 34 6.86 3.33 2.39
C VAL A 34 7.69 4.60 2.21
N SER A 35 7.44 5.36 1.15
CA SER A 35 8.03 6.70 0.93
C SER A 35 7.10 7.58 0.10
N PHE A 36 7.16 8.88 0.32
CA PHE A 36 6.50 9.89 -0.50
C PHE A 36 7.37 11.15 -0.57
N ASP A 37 7.71 11.57 -1.79
CA ASP A 37 8.40 12.83 -2.09
C ASP A 37 7.38 13.77 -2.74
N LYS A 38 6.98 14.80 -1.99
CA LYS A 38 5.94 15.74 -2.40
C LYS A 38 6.40 16.62 -3.56
N ASP A 39 7.66 17.03 -3.55
CA ASP A 39 8.22 17.94 -4.56
C ASP A 39 8.35 17.24 -5.91
N LYS A 40 8.78 15.97 -5.89
CA LYS A 40 8.85 15.13 -7.10
C LYS A 40 7.52 14.46 -7.45
N ARG A 41 6.51 14.58 -6.58
CA ARG A 41 5.24 13.86 -6.66
C ARG A 41 5.45 12.35 -6.86
N THR A 42 6.39 11.75 -6.15
CA THR A 42 6.67 10.30 -6.26
C THR A 42 6.28 9.54 -5.02
N VAL A 43 5.56 8.44 -5.19
CA VAL A 43 5.26 7.48 -4.12
C VAL A 43 6.03 6.19 -4.35
N THR A 44 6.60 5.63 -3.28
CA THR A 44 7.17 4.29 -3.29
C THR A 44 6.32 3.36 -2.44
N ILE A 45 5.96 2.21 -2.99
CA ILE A 45 5.09 1.23 -2.36
C ILE A 45 5.74 -0.14 -2.28
N ILE A 46 5.33 -0.91 -1.27
CA ILE A 46 5.47 -2.37 -1.27
C ILE A 46 4.13 -2.94 -1.75
N ARG A 47 4.16 -3.59 -2.92
CA ARG A 47 2.96 -4.17 -3.54
C ARG A 47 2.37 -5.23 -2.62
N ASP A 48 1.05 -5.15 -2.42
CA ASP A 48 0.26 -6.22 -1.88
C ASP A 48 -0.04 -7.23 -2.99
N LYS A 49 0.55 -8.43 -2.90
CA LYS A 49 0.36 -9.49 -3.91
C LYS A 49 -1.10 -9.97 -4.01
N LYS A 50 -1.89 -9.81 -2.95
CA LYS A 50 -3.29 -10.26 -2.90
C LYS A 50 -4.28 -9.17 -3.31
N ILE A 51 -3.87 -7.90 -3.27
CA ILE A 51 -4.77 -6.74 -3.45
C ILE A 51 -5.95 -6.82 -2.45
N ASP A 52 -5.66 -7.23 -1.21
CA ASP A 52 -6.60 -7.36 -0.10
C ASP A 52 -6.18 -6.47 1.07
N THR A 53 -6.87 -5.34 1.25
CA THR A 53 -6.59 -4.39 2.33
C THR A 53 -6.82 -4.95 3.75
N GLN A 54 -7.55 -6.06 3.91
CA GLN A 54 -7.79 -6.70 5.20
C GLN A 54 -6.74 -7.77 5.49
N ASN A 55 -6.33 -8.56 4.49
CA ASN A 55 -5.34 -9.63 4.64
C ASN A 55 -4.21 -9.55 3.60
N PRO A 56 -3.43 -8.46 3.59
CA PRO A 56 -2.46 -8.22 2.53
C PRO A 56 -1.22 -9.11 2.64
N ASP A 57 -0.54 -9.27 1.51
CA ASP A 57 0.76 -9.92 1.41
C ASP A 57 1.81 -8.92 0.87
N TYR A 58 2.57 -8.33 1.79
CA TYR A 58 3.64 -7.37 1.50
C TYR A 58 5.03 -8.01 1.28
N SER A 59 5.09 -9.24 0.77
CA SER A 59 6.36 -9.92 0.47
C SER A 59 6.97 -9.56 -0.90
N TYR A 60 6.50 -8.49 -1.54
CA TYR A 60 6.96 -8.08 -2.87
C TYR A 60 8.16 -7.14 -2.81
N LEU A 61 9.29 -7.58 -3.37
CA LEU A 61 10.48 -6.76 -3.63
C LEU A 61 10.93 -6.95 -5.09
N PRO A 62 11.55 -5.95 -5.74
CA PRO A 62 11.88 -4.62 -5.20
C PRO A 62 10.63 -3.73 -4.97
N PRO A 63 10.74 -2.66 -4.17
CA PRO A 63 9.66 -1.68 -4.04
C PRO A 63 9.36 -1.01 -5.39
N LEU A 64 8.10 -0.63 -5.59
CA LEU A 64 7.66 0.04 -6.82
C LEU A 64 7.55 1.54 -6.58
N THR A 65 8.05 2.35 -7.51
CA THR A 65 7.97 3.81 -7.42
C THR A 65 7.22 4.38 -8.59
N TYR A 66 6.27 5.28 -8.32
CA TYR A 66 5.45 5.93 -9.35
C TYR A 66 5.48 7.45 -9.19
N VAL A 67 5.58 8.16 -10.31
CA VAL A 67 5.23 9.58 -10.40
C VAL A 67 3.71 9.70 -10.42
N LEU A 68 3.14 10.51 -9.53
CA LEU A 68 1.71 10.76 -9.41
C LEU A 68 1.21 11.70 -10.52
N PRO A 69 -0.07 11.57 -10.94
CA PRO A 69 -0.66 12.48 -11.93
C PRO A 69 -0.61 13.93 -11.47
N THR A 70 -0.48 14.88 -12.39
CA THR A 70 -0.55 16.31 -12.08
C THR A 70 -1.98 16.83 -11.98
N ASP A 71 -2.92 16.17 -12.68
CA ASP A 71 -4.34 16.48 -12.58
C ASP A 71 -4.88 16.08 -11.19
N PRO A 72 -5.38 17.03 -10.38
CA PRO A 72 -5.98 16.72 -9.09
C PRO A 72 -7.17 15.75 -9.18
N MET A 73 -7.86 15.68 -10.31
CA MET A 73 -8.99 14.77 -10.48
C MET A 73 -8.59 13.31 -10.65
N GLU A 74 -7.33 13.08 -11.01
CA GLU A 74 -6.74 11.74 -11.12
C GLU A 74 -5.86 11.38 -9.92
N SER A 75 -5.82 12.24 -8.89
CA SER A 75 -5.02 12.05 -7.69
C SER A 75 -5.85 12.25 -6.42
N GLY A 76 -6.08 11.17 -5.68
CA GLY A 76 -6.63 11.22 -4.33
C GLY A 76 -5.66 11.87 -3.31
N PRO A 77 -6.03 11.85 -2.01
CA PRO A 77 -5.23 12.44 -0.94
C PRO A 77 -3.79 11.91 -0.90
N GLU A 78 -2.83 12.79 -0.61
CA GLU A 78 -1.42 12.40 -0.45
C GLU A 78 -1.27 11.29 0.62
N PRO A 79 -0.35 10.33 0.43
CA PRO A 79 -0.18 9.22 1.37
C PRO A 79 0.67 9.65 2.58
N LYS A 80 0.37 9.08 3.75
CA LYS A 80 1.35 8.99 4.83
C LYS A 80 2.24 7.78 4.56
N ALA A 81 3.54 8.01 4.46
CA ALA A 81 4.53 6.96 4.40
C ALA A 81 4.79 6.37 5.81
N GLY A 82 5.00 5.06 5.88
CA GLY A 82 5.39 4.38 7.11
C GLY A 82 6.22 3.14 6.81
N GLY A 83 7.25 2.92 7.62
CA GLY A 83 8.23 1.84 7.43
C GLY A 83 7.76 0.48 7.93
N ARG A 84 6.73 0.40 8.78
CA ARG A 84 6.24 -0.86 9.33
C ARG A 84 5.47 -1.63 8.26
N ILE A 85 5.99 -2.80 7.91
CA ILE A 85 5.39 -3.73 6.94
C ILE A 85 4.48 -4.73 7.64
N LYS A 86 4.93 -5.29 8.77
CA LYS A 86 4.17 -6.27 9.54
C LYS A 86 4.39 -6.08 11.03
N LEU A 87 3.32 -6.20 11.80
CA LEU A 87 3.36 -6.46 13.24
C LEU A 87 2.82 -7.88 13.46
N ASP A 88 3.69 -8.77 13.93
CA ASP A 88 3.38 -10.16 14.23
C ASP A 88 3.37 -10.35 15.76
N THR A 89 2.19 -10.19 16.35
CA THR A 89 2.01 -10.21 17.81
C THR A 89 2.06 -11.61 18.40
N GLU A 90 2.05 -12.66 17.56
CA GLU A 90 2.16 -14.05 18.01
C GLU A 90 3.63 -14.45 18.12
N LYS A 91 4.44 -14.02 17.15
CA LYS A 91 5.89 -14.29 17.13
C LYS A 91 6.72 -13.23 17.85
N ASN A 92 6.09 -12.14 18.30
CA ASN A 92 6.75 -10.95 18.84
C ASN A 92 7.80 -10.38 17.88
N GLN A 93 7.41 -10.25 16.62
CA GLN A 93 8.26 -9.77 15.54
C GLN A 93 7.62 -8.59 14.83
N ILE A 94 8.46 -7.62 14.45
CA ILE A 94 8.09 -6.54 13.57
C ILE A 94 8.97 -6.58 12.33
N VAL A 95 8.35 -6.46 11.17
CA VAL A 95 9.05 -6.34 9.89
C VAL A 95 8.96 -4.90 9.45
N ILE A 96 10.11 -4.29 9.21
CA ILE A 96 10.24 -2.93 8.69
C ILE A 96 10.89 -2.93 7.31
N PHE A 97 10.56 -1.94 6.49
CA PHE A 97 11.29 -1.63 5.27
C PHE A 97 12.46 -0.70 5.59
N ASP A 98 13.67 -1.10 5.20
CA ASP A 98 14.87 -0.28 5.31
C ASP A 98 15.11 0.45 3.97
N PRO A 99 14.95 1.78 3.92
CA PRO A 99 15.10 2.53 2.69
C PRO A 99 16.55 2.56 2.18
N LYS A 100 17.55 2.30 3.03
CA LYS A 100 18.97 2.28 2.62
C LYS A 100 19.31 1.03 1.82
N THR A 101 18.83 -0.12 2.28
CA THR A 101 19.07 -1.42 1.63
C THR A 101 17.97 -1.83 0.67
N GLN A 102 16.85 -1.08 0.64
CA GLN A 102 15.63 -1.42 -0.10
C GLN A 102 15.10 -2.83 0.18
N ASN A 103 15.28 -3.29 1.42
CA ASN A 103 14.93 -4.65 1.84
C ASN A 103 14.16 -4.62 3.16
N PHE A 104 13.67 -5.78 3.57
CA PHE A 104 13.01 -5.96 4.85
C PHE A 104 14.01 -6.32 5.94
N LYS A 105 13.75 -5.78 7.13
CA LYS A 105 14.43 -6.16 8.36
C LYS A 105 13.40 -6.66 9.36
N THR A 106 13.63 -7.87 9.87
CA THR A 106 12.86 -8.42 10.99
C THR A 106 13.54 -8.06 12.28
N ILE A 107 12.75 -7.59 13.26
CA ILE A 107 13.21 -7.20 14.58
C ILE A 107 12.36 -7.97 15.59
N ASP A 108 13.01 -8.75 16.44
CA ASP A 108 12.36 -9.37 17.59
C ASP A 108 12.16 -8.32 18.68
N PHE A 109 11.04 -8.42 19.40
CA PHE A 109 10.74 -7.52 20.51
C PHE A 109 10.24 -8.28 21.74
N LYS A 110 10.28 -7.60 22.89
CA LYS A 110 9.63 -8.08 24.12
C LYS A 110 8.35 -7.29 24.36
N VAL A 111 7.26 -7.98 24.68
CA VAL A 111 6.00 -7.34 25.05
C VAL A 111 6.14 -6.76 26.46
N VAL A 112 5.90 -5.45 26.60
CA VAL A 112 5.83 -4.78 27.91
C VAL A 112 4.38 -4.61 28.35
N ALA A 113 3.50 -4.25 27.41
CA ALA A 113 2.07 -4.19 27.64
C ALA A 113 1.30 -4.44 26.34
N LYS A 114 0.16 -5.10 26.41
CA LYS A 114 -0.71 -5.36 25.25
C LYS A 114 -2.16 -5.12 25.64
N LYS A 115 -2.89 -4.38 24.81
CA LYS A 115 -4.34 -4.22 24.89
C LYS A 115 -4.94 -4.58 23.54
N GLU A 116 -5.81 -5.58 23.53
CA GLU A 116 -6.56 -6.03 22.35
C GLU A 116 -7.97 -5.42 22.34
N GLY A 117 -8.66 -5.50 21.20
CA GLY A 117 -10.01 -4.93 21.05
C GLY A 117 -10.03 -3.40 21.06
N VAL A 118 -8.92 -2.75 20.71
CA VAL A 118 -8.78 -1.28 20.69
C VAL A 118 -9.28 -0.73 19.36
N ASP A 119 -10.58 -0.42 19.31
CA ASP A 119 -11.20 0.24 18.17
C ASP A 119 -10.78 1.70 18.02
N SER A 120 -11.06 2.30 16.86
CA SER A 120 -10.68 3.68 16.52
C SER A 120 -11.26 4.74 17.48
N GLY A 121 -12.33 4.41 18.22
CA GLY A 121 -12.95 5.26 19.24
C GLY A 121 -12.48 5.00 20.67
N ASP A 122 -11.55 4.08 20.93
CA ASP A 122 -11.14 3.71 22.28
C ASP A 122 -10.43 4.88 23.01
N PRO A 123 -10.80 5.21 24.26
CA PRO A 123 -10.16 6.30 25.02
C PRO A 123 -8.64 6.16 25.18
N ALA A 124 -8.10 4.94 25.08
CA ALA A 124 -6.66 4.70 25.16
C ALA A 124 -5.88 5.35 24.00
N ILE A 125 -6.53 5.59 22.85
CA ILE A 125 -5.91 6.15 21.64
C ILE A 125 -6.42 7.54 21.27
N GLN A 126 -7.57 7.97 21.82
CA GLN A 126 -8.14 9.29 21.52
C GLN A 126 -7.17 10.42 21.87
N GLY A 127 -7.00 11.37 20.93
CA GLY A 127 -6.11 12.52 21.10
C GLY A 127 -4.61 12.19 21.13
N LYS A 128 -4.21 10.94 20.88
CA LYS A 128 -2.81 10.51 20.87
C LYS A 128 -2.35 10.20 19.45
N SER A 129 -1.09 10.50 19.19
CA SER A 129 -0.40 10.05 17.98
C SER A 129 0.45 8.83 18.30
N PHE A 130 0.39 7.84 17.41
CA PHE A 130 1.24 6.66 17.45
C PHE A 130 2.09 6.64 16.19
N PRO A 131 3.29 6.05 16.26
CA PRO A 131 3.91 5.40 17.42
C PRO A 131 4.51 6.39 18.43
N VAL A 132 4.63 5.98 19.70
CA VAL A 132 5.28 6.75 20.76
C VAL A 132 6.58 6.06 21.16
N ILE A 133 7.72 6.74 21.01
CA ILE A 133 9.03 6.21 21.41
C ILE A 133 9.41 6.83 22.76
N ASP A 134 9.54 6.01 23.79
CA ASP A 134 10.05 6.39 25.11
C ASP A 134 11.48 5.86 25.28
N LYS A 135 12.46 6.73 25.02
CA LYS A 135 13.88 6.38 25.14
C LYS A 135 14.31 6.12 26.57
N GLY A 136 13.68 6.77 27.56
CA GLY A 136 14.00 6.58 28.97
C GLY A 136 13.58 5.20 29.49
N LYS A 137 12.47 4.68 28.95
CA LYS A 137 11.98 3.32 29.26
C LYS A 137 12.41 2.26 28.25
N GLN A 138 13.09 2.67 27.18
CA GLN A 138 13.46 1.81 26.05
C GLN A 138 12.26 1.06 25.45
N THR A 139 11.15 1.77 25.26
CA THR A 139 9.91 1.21 24.72
C THR A 139 9.36 1.99 23.53
N ILE A 140 8.55 1.30 22.75
CA ILE A 140 7.78 1.86 21.64
C ILE A 140 6.34 1.41 21.80
N THR A 141 5.41 2.36 21.88
CA THR A 141 3.97 2.08 21.86
C THR A 141 3.43 2.21 20.45
N ILE A 142 2.86 1.12 19.94
CA ILE A 142 2.34 0.96 18.59
C ILE A 142 0.84 0.72 18.65
N TYR A 143 0.10 1.46 17.84
CA TYR A 143 -1.29 1.15 17.53
C TYR A 143 -1.40 0.52 16.13
N SER A 144 -2.21 -0.53 16.02
CA SER A 144 -2.58 -1.16 14.76
C SER A 144 -4.10 -1.21 14.66
N GLY A 145 -4.68 -0.28 13.90
CA GLY A 145 -6.15 -0.19 13.75
C GLY A 145 -6.75 -1.43 13.06
N ARG A 146 -6.05 -1.99 12.07
CA ARG A 146 -6.50 -3.22 11.37
C ARG A 146 -6.59 -4.41 12.33
N GLN A 147 -5.59 -4.58 13.19
CA GLN A 147 -5.55 -5.67 14.17
C GLN A 147 -6.27 -5.32 15.49
N LYS A 148 -6.76 -4.08 15.64
CA LYS A 148 -7.36 -3.54 16.87
C LYS A 148 -6.50 -3.78 18.12
N VAL A 149 -5.19 -3.56 18.00
CA VAL A 149 -4.24 -3.78 19.09
C VAL A 149 -3.43 -2.53 19.39
N LEU A 150 -3.25 -2.24 20.67
CA LEU A 150 -2.32 -1.26 21.22
C LEU A 150 -1.26 -2.00 22.02
N GLU A 151 -0.01 -1.93 21.57
CA GLU A 151 1.08 -2.73 22.14
C GLU A 151 2.27 -1.85 22.46
N THR A 152 2.80 -1.98 23.67
CA THR A 152 4.07 -1.38 24.08
C THR A 152 5.12 -2.47 24.08
N ILE A 153 6.12 -2.28 23.24
CA ILE A 153 7.20 -3.24 23.01
C ILE A 153 8.52 -2.65 23.44
N SER A 154 9.45 -3.51 23.85
CA SER A 154 10.86 -3.18 24.04
C SER A 154 11.69 -3.80 22.92
N VAL A 155 12.57 -3.00 22.33
CA VAL A 155 13.48 -3.36 21.24
C VAL A 155 14.93 -3.02 21.63
N PRO A 156 15.94 -3.64 21.00
CA PRO A 156 17.33 -3.24 21.21
C PRO A 156 17.56 -1.74 20.98
N GLU A 157 18.49 -1.17 21.73
CA GLU A 157 18.69 0.28 21.81
C GLU A 157 19.01 0.92 20.46
N GLU A 158 19.71 0.20 19.57
CA GLU A 158 20.05 0.72 18.24
C GLU A 158 18.79 1.12 17.44
N TYR A 159 17.65 0.48 17.69
CA TYR A 159 16.40 0.74 16.99
C TYR A 159 15.64 1.95 17.54
N LEU A 160 15.85 2.35 18.78
CA LEU A 160 15.20 3.53 19.38
C LEU A 160 15.66 4.86 18.75
N SER A 161 16.76 4.81 18.01
CA SER A 161 17.25 5.94 17.21
C SER A 161 16.52 6.13 15.88
N LEU A 162 15.77 5.11 15.43
CA LEU A 162 15.02 5.16 14.17
C LEU A 162 13.85 6.15 14.29
N PRO A 163 13.50 6.85 13.18
CA PRO A 163 12.43 7.83 13.21
C PRO A 163 11.08 7.18 13.55
N PRO A 164 10.13 7.90 14.18
CA PRO A 164 8.80 7.37 14.48
C PRO A 164 8.09 6.75 13.28
N SER A 165 8.24 7.32 12.08
CA SER A 165 7.65 6.79 10.84
C SER A 165 8.09 5.36 10.51
N THR A 166 9.26 4.90 10.98
CA THR A 166 9.70 3.50 10.82
C THR A 166 8.74 2.52 11.49
N TRP A 167 8.17 2.91 12.62
CA TRP A 167 7.28 2.06 13.42
C TRP A 167 5.81 2.23 13.06
N ASP A 168 5.50 3.20 12.20
CA ASP A 168 4.15 3.45 11.73
C ASP A 168 3.83 2.64 10.47
N ALA A 169 2.56 2.30 10.34
CA ALA A 169 1.99 1.73 9.14
C ALA A 169 1.70 2.85 8.12
N GLY A 170 2.31 2.75 6.94
CA GLY A 170 1.94 3.61 5.81
C GLY A 170 0.50 3.39 5.35
N ASP A 171 -0.03 4.38 4.64
CA ASP A 171 -1.35 4.29 4.01
C ASP A 171 -1.37 3.23 2.90
N GLU A 172 -2.52 2.61 2.68
CA GLU A 172 -2.79 1.79 1.51
C GLU A 172 -3.17 2.67 0.33
N VAL A 173 -2.50 2.45 -0.79
CA VAL A 173 -2.71 3.21 -2.02
C VAL A 173 -2.98 2.27 -3.19
N ARG A 174 -3.72 2.75 -4.18
CA ARG A 174 -3.98 2.09 -5.45
C ARG A 174 -3.55 2.98 -6.61
N ILE A 175 -2.85 2.38 -7.56
CA ILE A 175 -2.22 3.03 -8.69
C ILE A 175 -2.71 2.33 -9.96
N TYR A 176 -3.39 3.08 -10.82
CA TYR A 176 -3.69 2.64 -12.18
C TYR A 176 -2.64 3.21 -13.12
N TYR A 177 -2.05 2.40 -13.98
CA TYR A 177 -0.97 2.81 -14.88
C TYR A 177 -1.00 2.05 -16.20
N LYS A 178 -0.42 2.67 -17.23
CA LYS A 178 -0.13 2.01 -18.52
C LYS A 178 1.36 1.85 -18.75
N GLN A 179 2.15 2.78 -18.21
CA GLN A 179 3.61 2.76 -18.22
C GLN A 179 4.11 2.51 -16.79
N GLU A 180 5.02 1.56 -16.62
CA GLU A 180 5.67 1.31 -15.32
C GLU A 180 6.29 2.60 -14.77
N GLY A 181 6.08 2.87 -13.49
CA GLY A 181 6.57 4.07 -12.81
C GLY A 181 5.85 5.38 -13.12
N LYS A 182 4.79 5.38 -13.94
CA LYS A 182 3.93 6.55 -14.16
C LYS A 182 2.48 6.22 -13.87
N ALA A 183 1.96 6.77 -12.78
CA ALA A 183 0.55 6.62 -12.45
C ALA A 183 -0.29 7.45 -13.44
N LEU A 184 -1.33 6.81 -13.98
CA LEU A 184 -2.41 7.49 -14.69
C LEU A 184 -3.52 7.90 -13.72
N ARG A 185 -3.78 7.07 -12.70
CA ARG A 185 -4.62 7.43 -11.54
C ARG A 185 -3.97 6.98 -10.24
N TYR A 186 -4.15 7.78 -9.20
CA TYR A 186 -3.69 7.49 -7.86
C TYR A 186 -4.82 7.67 -6.85
N MET A 187 -4.96 6.72 -5.93
CA MET A 187 -5.95 6.76 -4.87
C MET A 187 -5.33 6.33 -3.54
N ASN A 188 -5.55 7.12 -2.49
CA ASN A 188 -5.25 6.71 -1.12
C ASN A 188 -6.48 6.02 -0.53
N ILE A 189 -6.48 4.69 -0.54
CA ILE A 189 -7.63 3.88 -0.09
C ILE A 189 -7.82 3.99 1.42
N SER A 190 -6.74 4.22 2.18
CA SER A 190 -6.85 4.41 3.64
C SER A 190 -7.56 5.71 4.02
N ARG A 191 -7.63 6.69 3.12
CA ARG A 191 -8.25 8.00 3.39
C ARG A 191 -9.49 8.28 2.56
N THR A 192 -9.69 7.56 1.47
CA THR A 192 -10.88 7.66 0.65
C THR A 192 -11.94 6.69 1.17
N ASP A 193 -12.97 7.23 1.80
CA ASP A 193 -14.15 6.47 2.16
C ASP A 193 -15.05 6.33 0.92
N ILE A 194 -14.97 5.19 0.24
CA ILE A 194 -15.81 4.91 -0.94
C ILE A 194 -17.28 4.64 -0.58
N PHE A 195 -17.63 4.53 0.70
CA PHE A 195 -18.98 4.29 1.19
C PHE A 195 -19.70 5.56 1.66
N LYS A 196 -18.97 6.68 1.81
CA LYS A 196 -19.57 8.00 1.95
C LYS A 196 -19.98 8.53 0.58
N LYS A 197 -21.23 8.26 0.20
CA LYS A 197 -21.95 9.01 -0.82
C LYS A 197 -22.52 10.29 -0.25
#